data_AF-A0A377N881-F1
#
_entry.id   AF-A0A377N881-F1
#
_cell.length_a   1.000
_cell.length_b   1.000
_cell.length_c   1.000
_cell.angle_alpha   90.00
_cell.angle_beta   90.00
_cell.angle_gamma   90.00
#
_symmetry.space_group_name_H-M   'P 1'
#
loop_
_entity.id
_entity.type
_entity.pdbx_description
1 polymer ?
#
loop_
_entity_poly.entity_id
_entity_poly.type
_entity_poly.pdbx_seq_one_letter_code
_entity_poly.pdbx_strand_id
1 'polypeptide(L)'
;MFAVGCIQSQSCHTNRCPTGVATQDSLRQKALVVPDKAERVYHFHQNTVKALAEMLAAAGVSRPEQLTSHHMLRRITSTEIKVYADIYYYLEPGALLKDKIESDFYSRMWRMATSSSFDAQLIALAS
;
A
#
# COMPACT_ATOMS: atom_id res chain seq x y z
N MET A 1 11.45 11.46 -1.77
CA MET A 1 12.83 11.36 -2.31
C MET A 1 13.03 12.10 -3.64
N PHE A 2 12.30 11.76 -4.73
CA PHE A 2 12.49 12.43 -6.03
C PHE A 2 12.22 13.93 -6.01
N ALA A 3 11.12 14.36 -5.40
CA ALA A 3 10.79 15.78 -5.25
C ALA A 3 11.87 16.56 -4.49
N VAL A 4 12.55 15.92 -3.53
CA VAL A 4 13.69 16.49 -2.80
C VAL A 4 14.94 16.58 -3.69
N GLY A 5 15.10 15.68 -4.68
CA GLY A 5 16.25 15.68 -5.61
C GLY A 5 16.94 14.34 -5.80
N CYS A 6 16.34 13.22 -5.41
CA CYS A 6 16.88 11.90 -5.77
C CYS A 6 16.87 11.70 -7.28
N ILE A 7 17.98 11.21 -7.83
CA ILE A 7 18.15 10.88 -9.26
C ILE A 7 18.41 9.38 -9.48
N GLN A 8 18.11 8.55 -8.48
CA GLN A 8 18.34 7.09 -8.50
C GLN A 8 19.79 6.69 -8.82
N SER A 9 20.79 7.37 -8.24
CA SER A 9 22.20 6.99 -8.43
C SER A 9 22.58 5.67 -7.75
N GLN A 10 21.70 5.12 -6.90
CA GLN A 10 21.89 3.89 -6.12
C GLN A 10 23.13 3.90 -5.21
N SER A 11 23.68 5.09 -4.92
CA SER A 11 24.89 5.27 -4.10
C SER A 11 24.58 5.64 -2.64
N CYS A 12 23.33 5.49 -2.21
CA CYS A 12 22.85 6.01 -0.93
C CYS A 12 23.60 5.42 0.28
N HIS A 13 23.94 4.14 0.22
CA HIS A 13 24.63 3.42 1.30
C HIS A 13 26.15 3.72 1.38
N THR A 14 26.75 4.33 0.35
CA THR A 14 28.20 4.57 0.29
C THR A 14 28.61 5.95 0.81
N ASN A 15 27.65 6.73 1.33
CA ASN A 15 27.83 8.13 1.69
C ASN A 15 28.16 9.07 0.50
N ARG A 16 28.08 8.60 -0.75
CA ARG A 16 28.46 9.35 -1.97
C ARG A 16 27.27 9.83 -2.79
N CYS A 17 26.12 10.10 -2.17
CA CYS A 17 24.96 10.65 -2.87
C CYS A 17 25.34 11.94 -3.62
N PRO A 18 25.16 12.01 -4.95
CA PRO A 18 25.60 13.15 -5.75
C PRO A 18 24.72 14.39 -5.57
N THR A 19 23.49 14.23 -5.08
CA THR A 19 22.53 15.33 -4.90
C THR A 19 22.41 15.79 -3.46
N GLY A 20 23.28 15.30 -2.56
CA GLY A 20 23.30 15.73 -1.16
C GLY A 20 22.15 15.20 -0.29
N VAL A 21 21.21 14.41 -0.86
CA VAL A 21 20.02 13.94 -0.16
C VAL A 21 20.35 12.86 0.89
N ALA A 22 21.22 11.90 0.54
CA ALA A 22 21.55 10.76 1.40
C ALA A 22 23.07 10.69 1.64
N THR A 23 23.60 11.66 2.38
CA THR A 23 25.03 11.76 2.72
C THR A 23 25.22 12.56 4.00
N GLN A 24 26.28 12.23 4.74
CA GLN A 24 26.81 12.96 5.90
C GLN A 24 28.04 13.79 5.53
N ASP A 25 28.47 13.76 4.26
CA ASP A 25 29.54 14.61 3.74
C ASP A 25 29.03 16.06 3.60
N SER A 26 29.64 16.97 4.35
CA SER A 26 29.25 18.38 4.42
C SER A 26 29.43 19.14 3.09
N LEU A 27 30.34 18.71 2.22
CA LEU A 27 30.50 19.30 0.89
C LEU A 27 29.36 18.87 -0.03
N ARG A 28 28.96 17.60 0.03
CA ARG A 28 27.86 17.07 -0.79
C ARG A 28 26.50 17.58 -0.33
N GLN A 29 26.29 17.76 0.97
CA GLN A 29 25.06 18.34 1.52
C GLN A 29 24.77 19.76 0.99
N LYS A 30 25.79 20.51 0.56
CA LYS A 30 25.60 21.84 -0.08
C LYS A 30 24.77 21.78 -1.37
N ALA A 31 24.69 20.61 -2.02
CA ALA A 31 23.81 20.41 -3.18
C ALA A 31 22.31 20.43 -2.80
N LEU A 32 21.98 20.22 -1.52
CA LEU A 32 20.63 20.26 -0.99
C LEU A 32 20.25 21.70 -0.58
N VAL A 33 19.88 22.51 -1.56
CA VAL A 33 19.41 23.89 -1.33
C VAL A 33 17.98 23.88 -0.77
N VAL A 34 17.85 23.92 0.56
CA VAL A 34 16.57 23.69 1.27
C VAL A 34 15.40 24.54 0.75
N PRO A 35 15.51 25.87 0.56
CA PRO A 35 14.38 26.67 0.09
C PRO A 35 13.85 26.23 -1.29
N ASP A 36 14.75 25.90 -2.23
CA ASP A 36 14.38 25.39 -3.56
C ASP A 36 13.73 24.00 -3.47
N LYS A 37 14.32 23.09 -2.69
CA LYS A 37 13.78 21.73 -2.58
C LYS A 37 12.46 21.69 -1.83
N ALA A 38 12.22 22.61 -0.90
CA ALA A 38 10.96 22.73 -0.17
C ALA A 38 9.79 23.06 -1.11
N GLU A 39 9.96 24.04 -2.00
CA GLU A 39 8.94 24.40 -3.01
C GLU A 39 8.60 23.20 -3.92
N ARG A 40 9.62 22.45 -4.36
CA ARG A 40 9.42 21.24 -5.17
C ARG A 40 8.63 20.17 -4.42
N VAL A 41 8.90 19.98 -3.12
CA VAL A 41 8.16 19.03 -2.28
C VAL A 41 6.72 19.51 -2.05
N TYR A 42 6.53 20.80 -1.82
CA TYR A 42 5.21 21.42 -1.66
C TYR A 42 4.34 21.16 -2.89
N HIS A 43 4.82 21.52 -4.09
CA HIS A 43 4.09 21.31 -5.32
C HIS A 43 3.87 19.83 -5.63
N PHE A 44 4.86 18.97 -5.36
CA PHE A 44 4.68 17.52 -5.53
C PHE A 44 3.52 17.01 -4.66
N HIS A 45 3.49 17.39 -3.38
CA HIS A 45 2.41 16.98 -2.48
C HIS A 45 1.06 17.54 -2.91
N GLN A 46 0.99 18.84 -3.23
CA GLN A 46 -0.24 19.50 -3.67
C GLN A 46 -0.82 18.85 -4.93
N ASN A 47 0.01 18.58 -5.93
CA ASN A 47 -0.41 17.91 -7.16
C ASN A 47 -0.80 16.45 -6.92
N THR A 48 -0.15 15.76 -5.98
CA THR A 48 -0.53 14.39 -5.59
C THR A 48 -1.95 14.37 -5.01
N VAL A 49 -2.26 15.29 -4.10
CA VAL A 49 -3.59 15.41 -3.49
C VAL A 49 -4.64 15.79 -4.54
N LYS A 50 -4.30 16.69 -5.46
CA LYS A 50 -5.19 17.06 -6.58
C LYS A 50 -5.50 15.87 -7.47
N ALA A 51 -4.49 15.11 -7.89
CA ALA A 51 -4.67 13.92 -8.72
C ALA A 51 -5.51 12.86 -7.99
N LEU A 52 -5.31 12.66 -6.68
CA LEU A 52 -6.15 11.79 -5.88
C LEU A 52 -7.62 12.24 -5.92
N ALA A 53 -7.90 13.54 -5.74
CA ALA A 53 -9.26 14.07 -5.80
C ALA A 53 -9.91 13.85 -7.18
N GLU A 54 -9.16 14.04 -8.27
CA GLU A 54 -9.63 13.75 -9.63
C GLU A 54 -9.96 12.27 -9.83
N MET A 55 -9.11 11.36 -9.31
CA MET A 55 -9.37 9.92 -9.35
C MET A 55 -10.61 9.51 -8.54
N LEU A 56 -10.80 10.09 -7.35
CA LEU A 56 -11.98 9.84 -6.51
C LEU A 56 -13.26 10.29 -7.21
N ALA A 57 -13.25 11.50 -7.79
CA ALA A 57 -14.38 12.02 -8.55
C ALA A 57 -14.70 11.13 -9.76
N ALA A 58 -13.69 10.67 -10.49
CA ALA A 58 -13.86 9.73 -11.60
C ALA A 58 -14.43 8.37 -11.16
N ALA A 59 -14.08 7.92 -9.95
CA ALA A 59 -14.64 6.72 -9.33
C ALA A 59 -16.04 6.93 -8.73
N GLY A 60 -16.58 8.16 -8.76
CA GLY A 60 -17.90 8.49 -8.20
C GLY A 60 -17.95 8.59 -6.68
N VAL A 61 -16.80 8.74 -6.02
CA VAL A 61 -16.69 8.86 -4.56
C VAL A 61 -16.16 10.23 -4.14
N SER A 62 -16.63 10.71 -2.99
CA SER A 62 -16.28 12.04 -2.46
C SER A 62 -15.10 12.02 -1.49
N ARG A 63 -14.81 10.86 -0.91
CA ARG A 63 -13.79 10.68 0.13
C ARG A 63 -12.97 9.41 -0.10
N PRO A 64 -11.66 9.40 0.21
CA PRO A 64 -10.83 8.20 0.06
C PRO A 64 -11.38 6.98 0.79
N GLU A 65 -11.98 7.17 1.96
CA GLU A 65 -12.52 6.06 2.78
C GLU A 65 -13.74 5.38 2.15
N GLN A 66 -14.35 5.97 1.13
CA GLN A 66 -15.47 5.39 0.37
C GLN A 66 -15.00 4.43 -0.72
N LEU A 67 -13.69 4.36 -1.00
CA LEU A 67 -13.15 3.38 -1.92
C LEU A 67 -13.33 1.97 -1.36
N THR A 68 -14.20 1.22 -2.01
CA THR A 68 -14.40 -0.21 -1.76
C THR A 68 -13.73 -1.06 -2.83
N SER A 69 -13.72 -2.38 -2.61
CA SER A 69 -13.25 -3.38 -3.56
C SER A 69 -13.98 -3.37 -4.91
N HIS A 70 -15.16 -2.75 -4.98
CA HIS A 70 -15.90 -2.57 -6.23
C HIS A 70 -15.26 -1.52 -7.16
N HIS A 71 -14.39 -0.64 -6.64
CA HIS A 71 -13.71 0.40 -7.43
C HIS A 71 -12.36 -0.06 -7.97
N MET A 72 -11.89 -1.25 -7.58
CA MET A 72 -10.57 -1.76 -7.94
C MET A 72 -10.68 -2.93 -8.90
N LEU A 73 -9.94 -2.86 -10.01
CA LEU A 73 -9.85 -3.94 -10.99
C LEU A 73 -8.45 -4.54 -10.97
N ARG A 74 -8.36 -5.86 -11.09
CA ARG A 74 -7.11 -6.59 -11.24
C ARG A 74 -7.16 -7.44 -12.49
N ARG A 75 -6.12 -7.31 -13.32
CA ARG A 75 -5.84 -8.28 -14.37
C ARG A 75 -5.32 -9.57 -13.72
N ILE A 76 -6.07 -10.65 -13.82
CA ILE A 76 -5.75 -11.96 -13.22
C ILE A 76 -4.92 -12.79 -14.19
N THR A 77 -5.25 -12.72 -15.48
CA THR A 77 -4.53 -13.40 -16.56
C THR A 77 -4.33 -12.42 -17.72
N SER A 78 -3.65 -12.85 -18.80
CA SER A 78 -3.52 -12.02 -19.99
C SER A 78 -4.87 -11.59 -20.59
N THR A 79 -5.91 -12.41 -20.43
CA THR A 79 -7.24 -12.21 -21.03
C THR A 79 -8.33 -11.83 -20.03
N GLU A 80 -8.09 -11.95 -18.72
CA GLU A 80 -9.12 -11.79 -17.70
C GLU A 80 -8.82 -10.63 -16.76
N ILE A 81 -9.81 -9.75 -16.58
CA ILE A 81 -9.85 -8.70 -15.56
C ILE A 81 -11.05 -8.97 -14.67
N LYS A 82 -10.84 -8.93 -13.36
CA LYS A 82 -11.91 -9.01 -12.36
C LYS A 82 -11.90 -7.81 -11.44
N VAL A 83 -13.05 -7.50 -10.87
CA VAL A 83 -13.17 -6.55 -9.77
C VAL A 83 -12.64 -7.24 -8.49
N TYR A 84 -12.03 -6.48 -7.58
CA TYR A 84 -11.48 -7.04 -6.34
C TYR A 84 -12.54 -7.75 -5.50
N ALA A 85 -13.79 -7.28 -5.53
CA ALA A 85 -14.92 -7.91 -4.85
C ALA A 85 -15.18 -9.36 -5.31
N ASP A 86 -14.83 -9.71 -6.55
CA ASP A 86 -14.98 -11.08 -7.07
C ASP A 86 -13.77 -11.98 -6.76
N ILE A 87 -12.64 -11.36 -6.42
CA ILE A 87 -11.37 -12.05 -6.16
C ILE A 87 -11.24 -12.36 -4.66
N TYR A 88 -11.62 -11.42 -3.81
CA TYR A 88 -11.43 -11.48 -2.37
C TYR A 88 -12.77 -11.49 -1.64
N TYR A 89 -12.85 -12.36 -0.64
CA TYR A 89 -13.96 -12.34 0.31
C TYR A 89 -13.69 -11.30 1.39
N TYR A 90 -14.55 -10.29 1.49
CA TYR A 90 -14.43 -9.29 2.55
C TYR A 90 -15.27 -9.73 3.76
N LEU A 91 -14.62 -9.91 4.90
CA LEU A 91 -15.29 -10.28 6.14
C LEU A 91 -15.88 -9.05 6.80
N GLU A 92 -17.15 -9.15 7.20
CA GLU A 92 -17.76 -8.17 8.09
C GLU A 92 -17.11 -8.22 9.48
N PRO A 93 -17.07 -7.10 10.23
CA PRO A 93 -16.61 -7.09 11.61
C PRO A 93 -17.29 -8.17 12.45
N GLY A 94 -16.48 -8.99 13.13
CA GLY A 94 -16.97 -10.11 13.95
C GLY A 94 -17.39 -11.36 13.17
N ALA A 95 -17.26 -11.41 11.84
CA ALA A 95 -17.65 -12.58 11.05
C ALA A 95 -16.94 -13.88 11.46
N LEU A 96 -15.68 -13.79 11.94
CA LEU A 96 -14.91 -14.94 12.41
C LEU A 96 -15.33 -15.44 13.80
N LEU A 97 -16.10 -14.64 14.54
CA LEU A 97 -16.59 -14.99 15.86
C LEU A 97 -17.95 -15.71 15.81
N LYS A 98 -18.56 -15.81 14.63
CA LYS A 98 -19.83 -16.49 14.41
C LYS A 98 -19.61 -18.00 14.25
N ASP A 99 -20.62 -18.78 14.59
CA ASP A 99 -20.59 -20.25 14.45
C ASP A 99 -20.35 -20.71 13.01
N LYS A 100 -20.83 -19.92 12.04
CA LYS A 100 -20.64 -20.17 10.61
C LYS A 100 -19.89 -19.01 9.95
N ILE A 101 -18.70 -19.30 9.45
CA ILE A 101 -17.93 -18.42 8.58
C ILE A 101 -18.29 -18.77 7.14
N GLU A 102 -18.81 -17.80 6.40
CA GLU A 102 -19.33 -18.00 5.03
C GLU A 102 -18.24 -18.31 3.99
N SER A 103 -17.01 -17.85 4.24
CA SER A 103 -15.88 -18.14 3.36
C SER A 103 -15.17 -19.43 3.77
N ASP A 104 -15.11 -20.39 2.86
CA ASP A 104 -14.37 -21.64 3.06
C ASP A 104 -12.89 -21.42 3.38
N PHE A 105 -12.28 -20.43 2.72
CA PHE A 105 -10.88 -20.09 2.96
C PHE A 105 -10.68 -19.62 4.40
N TYR A 106 -11.42 -18.59 4.83
CA TYR A 106 -11.28 -18.05 6.17
C TYR A 106 -11.74 -19.04 7.25
N SER A 107 -12.77 -19.85 6.98
CA SER A 107 -13.22 -20.91 7.88
C SER A 107 -12.10 -21.91 8.18
N ARG A 108 -11.41 -22.41 7.15
CA ARG A 108 -10.26 -23.32 7.34
C ARG A 108 -9.11 -22.65 8.07
N MET A 109 -8.74 -21.42 7.66
CA MET A 109 -7.62 -20.71 8.30
C MET A 109 -7.93 -20.38 9.76
N TRP A 110 -9.16 -19.98 10.09
CA TRP A 110 -9.58 -19.65 11.44
C TRP A 110 -9.54 -20.85 12.38
N ARG A 111 -9.96 -22.03 11.91
CA ARG A 111 -9.88 -23.28 12.68
C ARG A 111 -8.44 -23.71 13.01
N MET A 112 -7.47 -23.32 12.19
CA MET A 112 -6.06 -23.63 12.40
C MET A 112 -5.34 -22.58 13.27
N ALA A 113 -5.99 -21.44 13.52
CA ALA A 113 -5.41 -20.34 14.26
C ALA A 113 -5.55 -20.54 15.77
N THR A 114 -4.50 -20.19 16.52
CA THR A 114 -4.54 -20.16 17.98
C THR A 114 -3.94 -18.85 18.48
N SER A 115 -4.37 -18.37 19.64
CA SER A 115 -3.79 -17.16 20.24
C SER A 115 -2.42 -17.41 20.88
N SER A 116 -2.05 -18.68 21.08
CA SER A 116 -0.84 -19.09 21.81
C SER A 116 0.35 -19.40 20.91
N SER A 117 0.17 -19.54 19.60
CA SER A 117 1.26 -19.81 18.65
C SER A 117 0.95 -19.27 17.25
N PHE A 118 2.00 -18.96 16.49
CA PHE A 118 1.92 -18.65 15.06
C PHE A 118 2.00 -19.91 14.17
N ASP A 119 2.26 -21.08 14.77
CA ASP A 119 2.26 -22.35 14.05
C ASP A 119 0.84 -22.79 13.68
N ALA A 120 0.68 -23.35 12.49
CA ALA A 120 -0.59 -23.87 12.02
C ALA A 120 -0.97 -25.16 12.77
N GLN A 121 -2.12 -25.17 13.46
CA GLN A 121 -2.66 -26.39 14.06
C GLN A 121 -3.32 -27.27 12.99
N LEU A 122 -2.61 -28.31 12.56
CA LEU A 122 -3.09 -29.26 11.53
C LEU A 122 -4.26 -30.16 11.98
N ILE A 123 -4.60 -30.16 13.27
CA ILE A 123 -5.60 -31.07 13.86
C ILE A 123 -7.04 -30.70 13.45
N ALA A 124 -7.31 -29.46 13.03
CA ALA A 124 -8.67 -28.98 12.77
C ALA A 124 -9.23 -29.27 11.35
N LEU A 125 -8.53 -30.08 10.54
CA LEU A 125 -8.92 -30.42 9.16
C LEU A 125 -9.58 -31.80 9.02
N ALA A 126 -9.76 -32.56 10.12
CA ALA A 126 -10.22 -33.96 10.10
C ALA A 126 -11.69 -34.19 10.50
N SER A 127 -12.53 -33.14 10.49
CA SER A 127 -13.96 -33.24 10.82
C SER A 127 -14.83 -32.37 9.92
#